data_AF-A0A1H5JPB6-F1
#
_entry.id   AF-A0A1H5JPB6-F1
#
_cell.length_a   1.000
_cell.length_b   1.000
_cell.length_c   1.000
_cell.angle_alpha   90.00
_cell.angle_beta   90.00
_cell.angle_gamma   90.00
#
_symmetry.space_group_name_H-M   'P 1'
#
loop_
_entity.id
_entity.type
_entity.pdbx_description
1 polymer ?
#
loop_
_entity_poly.entity_id
_entity_poly.type
_entity_poly.pdbx_seq_one_letter_code
_entity_poly.pdbx_strand_id
1 'polypeptide(L)'
;MNEGQFATSEFIKTFIQKNPINSSLKVKESHLKTIDPNIPFDVKANNIQQIKKSYDFIFGAYSFGKKSQSFELSKNKKFPFTWIKIYDSLKHLNPTGMGFFVVEPLLLYSKMGDHFMGKLEEQGFYLNMVLNIPEGIYIPHSAFTPILIGMSRKNSEKLFIAELNSMNAEDVNYNFSHQSGDNLDEGIWVHRDFKSFKNYKILSQIRNLKSQYKEYEEYKFSEIALEINTTEDLFEEKDNAIFIPKFGSSDVASNNSGFILKPKHYFQIILNSNIVDAEYLYLFFQSELGQLIMSSMESGNMIPSRKRNEVLESYVAIPELSEQKLLVNTSLKLDELREVIDDLKVELSLNPKNVNVINEKFDSIKVSLQSLSKEDEILSLIRKGEGKTIEFKETFSKNIRTGKKDKEIEKSSLKNIVGFLNSNGGTLIVGVSDEGVVKGVAEDFFQSKDRYLLHFKNALNSKIGSEFYPLIDYDLYDVLGQILLVVECQPSEEACFYDNQDFYIRTNPATDKLEGPKLIEYINRRFKKK
;
A
#
# COMPACT_ATOMS: atom_id res chain seq x y z
N MET A 1 14.66 8.75 18.62
CA MET A 1 14.68 8.48 17.16
C MET A 1 13.24 8.44 16.69
N ASN A 2 12.96 8.87 15.46
CA ASN A 2 11.64 8.65 14.86
C ASN A 2 11.50 7.20 14.38
N GLU A 3 10.30 6.81 13.92
CA GLU A 3 9.99 5.46 13.48
C GLU A 3 10.88 5.00 12.33
N GLY A 4 11.07 5.83 11.29
CA GLY A 4 11.94 5.48 10.15
C GLY A 4 13.40 5.25 10.54
N GLN A 5 13.94 6.09 11.43
CA GLN A 5 15.30 5.91 11.96
C GLN A 5 15.42 4.60 12.73
N PHE A 6 14.44 4.26 13.55
CA PHE A 6 14.43 3.04 14.34
C PHE A 6 14.31 1.80 13.46
N ALA A 7 13.33 1.77 12.55
CA ALA A 7 13.12 0.68 11.59
C ALA A 7 14.37 0.38 10.76
N THR A 8 14.99 1.43 10.20
CA THR A 8 16.23 1.30 9.43
C THR A 8 17.38 0.79 10.31
N SER A 9 17.46 1.23 11.57
CA SER A 9 18.50 0.81 12.51
C SER A 9 18.39 -0.66 12.87
N GLU A 10 17.18 -1.11 13.22
CA GLU A 10 16.92 -2.50 13.57
C GLU A 10 17.14 -3.42 12.36
N PHE A 11 16.68 -3.02 11.16
CA PHE A 11 16.95 -3.79 9.94
C PHE A 11 18.46 -3.99 9.70
N ILE A 12 19.26 -2.91 9.73
CA ILE A 12 20.71 -2.98 9.50
C ILE A 12 21.41 -3.80 10.57
N LYS A 13 21.04 -3.62 11.83
CA LYS A 13 21.58 -4.37 12.97
C LYS A 13 21.27 -5.86 12.84
N THR A 14 20.02 -6.21 12.54
CA THR A 14 19.59 -7.60 12.33
C THR A 14 20.32 -8.23 11.14
N PHE A 15 20.49 -7.49 10.04
CA PHE A 15 21.23 -7.96 8.87
C PHE A 15 22.67 -8.31 9.24
N ILE A 16 23.36 -7.44 9.98
CA ILE A 16 24.74 -7.70 10.46
C ILE A 16 24.80 -8.95 11.36
N GLN A 17 23.82 -9.14 12.23
CA GLN A 17 23.82 -10.23 13.21
C GLN A 17 23.45 -11.60 12.62
N LYS A 18 22.58 -11.63 11.61
CA LYS A 18 22.01 -12.89 11.06
C LYS A 18 22.75 -13.40 9.82
N ASN A 19 23.60 -12.59 9.21
CA ASN A 19 24.35 -12.96 8.01
C ASN A 19 25.85 -13.14 8.32
N PRO A 20 26.58 -13.97 7.54
CA PRO A 20 28.01 -14.22 7.75
C PRO A 20 28.84 -13.00 7.31
N ILE A 21 28.88 -11.96 8.15
CA ILE A 21 29.61 -10.72 7.92
C ILE A 21 30.84 -10.70 8.82
N ASN A 22 32.04 -10.75 8.23
CA ASN A 22 33.30 -10.70 8.97
C ASN A 22 33.90 -9.29 9.00
N SER A 23 33.44 -8.41 8.11
CA SER A 23 33.95 -7.06 7.96
C SER A 23 32.85 -6.09 7.53
N SER A 24 32.67 -5.02 8.30
CA SER A 24 31.60 -4.05 8.15
C SER A 24 32.12 -2.61 8.11
N LEU A 25 31.62 -1.83 7.15
CA LEU A 25 31.97 -0.43 6.94
C LEU A 25 30.72 0.44 6.98
N LYS A 26 30.73 1.48 7.81
CA LYS A 26 29.77 2.59 7.75
C LYS A 26 30.42 3.81 7.14
N VAL A 27 29.85 4.30 6.04
CA VAL A 27 30.23 5.57 5.44
C VAL A 27 29.13 6.61 5.71
N LYS A 28 29.47 7.63 6.50
CA LYS A 28 28.54 8.71 6.86
C LYS A 28 29.08 10.05 6.40
N GLU A 29 28.53 10.54 5.29
CA GLU A 29 28.81 11.87 4.73
C GLU A 29 27.64 12.85 4.92
N SER A 30 26.65 12.48 5.73
CA SER A 30 25.46 13.28 6.04
C SER A 30 25.42 13.72 7.50
N HIS A 31 25.00 14.96 7.75
CA HIS A 31 24.69 15.44 9.09
C HIS A 31 23.37 14.86 9.62
N LEU A 32 22.49 14.38 8.72
CA LEU A 32 21.20 13.81 9.09
C LEU A 32 21.37 12.44 9.74
N LYS A 33 20.72 12.26 10.90
CA LYS A 33 20.66 10.96 11.57
C LYS A 33 19.72 10.04 10.79
N THR A 34 20.28 8.98 10.23
CA THR A 34 19.54 7.98 9.42
C THR A 34 19.39 6.66 10.17
N ILE A 35 20.41 6.29 10.95
CA ILE A 35 20.42 5.11 11.83
C ILE A 35 21.04 5.47 13.18
N ASP A 36 20.81 4.63 14.18
CA ASP A 36 21.42 4.69 15.50
C ASP A 36 22.96 4.74 15.37
N PRO A 37 23.63 5.75 15.98
CA PRO A 37 25.10 5.83 15.98
C PRO A 37 25.80 4.65 16.67
N ASN A 38 25.09 3.94 17.56
CA ASN A 38 25.62 2.87 18.40
C ASN A 38 25.67 1.50 17.72
N ILE A 39 25.12 1.36 16.50
CA ILE A 39 25.25 0.12 15.74
C ILE A 39 26.76 -0.19 15.59
N PRO A 40 27.18 -1.42 15.95
CA PRO A 40 28.58 -1.83 15.86
C PRO A 40 28.95 -2.02 14.39
N PHE A 41 29.89 -1.20 13.92
CA PHE A 41 30.55 -1.34 12.62
C PHE A 41 32.04 -1.40 12.90
N ASP A 42 32.78 -2.26 12.18
CA ASP A 42 34.23 -2.42 12.37
C ASP A 42 34.97 -1.14 11.99
N VAL A 43 34.51 -0.47 10.93
CA VAL A 43 35.06 0.81 10.47
C VAL A 43 33.95 1.83 10.26
N LYS A 44 34.16 3.04 10.81
CA LYS A 44 33.29 4.21 10.58
C LYS A 44 34.11 5.28 9.86
N ALA A 45 33.71 5.65 8.65
CA ALA A 45 34.42 6.62 7.82
C ALA A 45 33.50 7.78 7.40
N ASN A 46 34.10 8.97 7.28
CA ASN A 46 33.40 10.17 6.82
C ASN A 46 33.67 10.48 5.33
N ASN A 47 34.50 9.68 4.65
CA ASN A 47 34.73 9.79 3.21
C ASN A 47 35.19 8.43 2.67
N ILE A 48 34.50 7.93 1.64
CA ILE A 48 34.83 6.66 1.00
C ILE A 48 36.22 6.65 0.35
N GLN A 49 36.74 7.80 -0.09
CA GLN A 49 38.04 7.89 -0.78
C GLN A 49 39.24 7.49 0.11
N GLN A 50 39.06 7.45 1.42
CA GLN A 50 40.10 7.05 2.38
C GLN A 50 40.17 5.52 2.55
N ILE A 51 39.20 4.79 2.02
CA ILE A 51 39.08 3.34 2.18
C ILE A 51 39.95 2.63 1.15
N LYS A 52 40.72 1.64 1.61
CA LYS A 52 41.63 0.83 0.76
C LYS A 52 41.33 -0.67 0.81
N LYS A 53 40.55 -1.13 1.79
CA LYS A 53 40.19 -2.53 1.98
C LYS A 53 38.80 -2.79 1.44
N SER A 54 38.50 -4.07 1.23
CA SER A 54 37.15 -4.51 0.88
C SER A 54 36.42 -5.07 2.11
N TYR A 55 35.09 -5.01 2.08
CA TYR A 55 34.21 -5.35 3.20
C TYR A 55 33.08 -6.28 2.74
N ASP A 56 32.60 -7.11 3.66
CA ASP A 56 31.43 -7.98 3.44
C ASP A 56 30.12 -7.18 3.55
N PHE A 57 30.11 -6.14 4.38
CA PHE A 57 28.95 -5.28 4.57
C PHE A 57 29.34 -3.81 4.48
N ILE A 58 28.61 -3.04 3.67
CA ILE A 58 28.80 -1.59 3.58
C ILE A 58 27.47 -0.89 3.78
N PHE A 59 27.38 0.02 4.74
CA PHE A 59 26.23 0.92 4.89
C PHE A 59 26.63 2.35 4.53
N GLY A 60 25.98 2.93 3.53
CA GLY A 60 26.23 4.29 3.07
C GLY A 60 25.02 5.22 3.28
N ALA A 61 25.24 6.33 3.98
CA ALA A 61 24.28 7.43 4.11
C ALA A 61 24.98 8.76 3.75
N TYR A 62 24.71 9.25 2.54
CA TYR A 62 25.35 10.46 1.98
C TYR A 62 24.42 11.67 2.06
N SER A 63 25.01 12.86 1.96
CA SER A 63 24.25 14.12 1.92
C SER A 63 23.52 14.28 0.59
N PHE A 64 22.19 14.42 0.63
CA PHE A 64 21.37 14.80 -0.52
C PHE A 64 21.59 16.26 -0.93
N GLY A 65 21.21 16.61 -2.17
CA GLY A 65 21.18 18.01 -2.65
C GLY A 65 22.53 18.61 -3.07
N LYS A 66 23.62 17.83 -3.03
CA LYS A 66 24.92 18.24 -3.60
C LYS A 66 24.88 18.26 -5.13
N LYS A 67 25.59 19.21 -5.75
CA LYS A 67 25.64 19.38 -7.22
C LYS A 67 26.11 18.10 -7.93
N SER A 68 25.49 17.80 -9.07
CA SER A 68 25.88 16.69 -9.93
C SER A 68 27.31 16.85 -10.45
N GLN A 69 28.05 15.74 -10.53
CA GLN A 69 29.46 15.70 -10.96
C GLN A 69 29.63 14.76 -12.16
N SER A 70 30.76 14.89 -12.86
CA SER A 70 31.14 13.94 -13.91
C SER A 70 31.31 12.54 -13.33
N PHE A 71 30.86 11.53 -14.06
CA PHE A 71 30.96 10.14 -13.63
C PHE A 71 31.92 9.38 -14.53
N GLU A 72 32.83 8.61 -13.95
CA GLU A 72 33.90 7.93 -14.69
C GLU A 72 33.37 6.94 -15.73
N LEU A 73 32.23 6.30 -15.47
CA LEU A 73 31.59 5.37 -16.39
C LEU A 73 30.74 6.06 -17.48
N SER A 74 30.67 7.39 -17.47
CA SER A 74 29.87 8.16 -18.43
C SER A 74 30.46 9.56 -18.68
N LYS A 75 31.27 9.66 -19.73
CA LYS A 75 31.99 10.90 -20.12
C LYS A 75 31.09 12.10 -20.44
N ASN A 76 29.85 11.87 -20.88
CA ASN A 76 28.96 12.91 -21.41
C ASN A 76 27.77 13.26 -20.49
N LYS A 77 27.66 12.64 -19.31
CA LYS A 77 26.55 12.91 -18.37
C LYS A 77 27.07 13.14 -16.96
N LYS A 78 26.39 14.03 -16.23
CA LYS A 78 26.64 14.29 -14.82
C LYS A 78 25.56 13.61 -13.99
N PHE A 79 25.95 13.05 -12.86
CA PHE A 79 25.03 12.39 -11.92
C PHE A 79 25.12 13.03 -10.53
N PRO A 80 24.05 12.94 -9.72
CA PRO A 80 24.08 13.38 -8.33
C PRO A 80 25.29 12.82 -7.58
N PHE A 81 25.89 13.66 -6.73
CA PHE A 81 27.06 13.28 -5.92
C PHE A 81 26.81 12.01 -5.11
N THR A 82 25.62 11.86 -4.54
CA THR A 82 25.20 10.66 -3.78
C THR A 82 25.35 9.39 -4.60
N TRP A 83 24.96 9.39 -5.87
CA TRP A 83 24.99 8.21 -6.73
C TRP A 83 26.43 7.77 -7.00
N ILE A 84 27.30 8.74 -7.31
CA ILE A 84 28.72 8.48 -7.52
C ILE A 84 29.36 7.88 -6.25
N LYS A 85 28.96 8.34 -5.07
CA LYS A 85 29.45 7.81 -3.79
C LYS A 85 28.97 6.39 -3.47
N ILE A 86 27.77 6.03 -3.92
CA ILE A 86 27.30 4.64 -3.87
C ILE A 86 28.23 3.76 -4.70
N TYR A 87 28.50 4.15 -5.94
CA TYR A 87 29.44 3.40 -6.79
C TYR A 87 30.86 3.33 -6.23
N ASP A 88 31.39 4.44 -5.70
CA ASP A 88 32.69 4.45 -5.02
C ASP A 88 32.73 3.43 -3.88
N SER A 89 31.62 3.27 -3.16
CA SER A 89 31.53 2.34 -2.04
C SER A 89 31.39 0.90 -2.49
N LEU A 90 30.63 0.65 -3.56
CA LEU A 90 30.48 -0.67 -4.18
C LEU A 90 31.82 -1.24 -4.69
N LYS A 91 32.77 -0.39 -5.13
CA LYS A 91 34.13 -0.84 -5.48
C LYS A 91 34.86 -1.55 -4.35
N HIS A 92 34.53 -1.25 -3.09
CA HIS A 92 35.10 -1.86 -1.89
C HIS A 92 34.28 -3.05 -1.37
N LEU A 93 33.32 -3.56 -2.15
CA LEU A 93 32.51 -4.70 -1.75
C LEU A 93 33.18 -6.03 -2.13
N ASN A 94 33.26 -6.95 -1.18
CA ASN A 94 33.71 -8.33 -1.42
C ASN A 94 32.78 -9.06 -2.41
N PRO A 95 33.24 -10.13 -3.09
CA PRO A 95 32.43 -10.89 -4.06
C PRO A 95 31.06 -11.36 -3.53
N THR A 96 30.98 -11.76 -2.26
CA THR A 96 29.75 -12.19 -1.59
C THR A 96 29.13 -11.12 -0.70
N GLY A 97 29.71 -9.91 -0.69
CA GLY A 97 29.27 -8.84 0.19
C GLY A 97 27.99 -8.17 -0.26
N MET A 98 27.35 -7.43 0.65
CA MET A 98 26.15 -6.64 0.39
C MET A 98 26.33 -5.18 0.85
N GLY A 99 25.96 -4.26 -0.04
CA GLY A 99 25.94 -2.82 0.22
C GLY A 99 24.52 -2.32 0.42
N PHE A 100 24.28 -1.56 1.48
CA PHE A 100 23.02 -0.90 1.79
C PHE A 100 23.16 0.61 1.73
N PHE A 101 22.29 1.26 0.96
CA PHE A 101 22.39 2.69 0.70
C PHE A 101 21.04 3.36 0.86
N VAL A 102 21.03 4.47 1.60
CA VAL A 102 19.85 5.33 1.70
C VAL A 102 19.88 6.35 0.57
N VAL A 103 18.87 6.28 -0.30
CA VAL A 103 18.86 6.95 -1.61
C VAL A 103 17.57 7.71 -1.84
N GLU A 104 17.62 8.70 -2.72
CA GLU A 104 16.42 9.35 -3.22
C GLU A 104 15.62 8.47 -4.19
N PRO A 105 14.27 8.55 -4.17
CA PRO A 105 13.43 7.80 -5.10
C PRO A 105 13.79 8.01 -6.57
N LEU A 106 14.34 9.18 -6.93
CA LEU A 106 14.80 9.48 -8.29
C LEU A 106 15.86 8.51 -8.81
N LEU A 107 16.64 7.85 -7.94
CA LEU A 107 17.62 6.85 -8.38
C LEU A 107 16.94 5.63 -9.02
N LEU A 108 15.76 5.24 -8.51
CA LEU A 108 15.02 4.07 -8.99
C LEU A 108 13.90 4.44 -9.97
N TYR A 109 13.32 5.64 -9.83
CA TYR A 109 12.08 6.01 -10.50
C TYR A 109 12.29 7.12 -11.55
N SER A 110 13.48 7.20 -12.15
CA SER A 110 13.77 8.17 -13.20
C SER A 110 14.64 7.58 -14.31
N LYS A 111 14.44 8.06 -15.54
CA LYS A 111 15.28 7.69 -16.70
C LYS A 111 16.79 7.94 -16.48
N MET A 112 17.14 8.93 -15.67
CA MET A 112 18.53 9.20 -15.31
C MET A 112 19.05 8.11 -14.37
N GLY A 113 18.22 7.72 -13.41
CA GLY A 113 18.44 6.59 -12.50
C GLY A 113 18.63 5.28 -13.26
N ASP A 114 17.71 4.93 -14.16
CA ASP A 114 17.80 3.71 -14.99
C ASP A 114 19.13 3.63 -15.74
N HIS A 115 19.54 4.75 -16.34
CA HIS A 115 20.81 4.83 -17.04
C HIS A 115 22.01 4.67 -16.11
N PHE A 116 21.95 5.24 -14.89
CA PHE A 116 22.99 5.08 -13.89
C PHE A 116 23.08 3.64 -13.38
N MET A 117 21.95 3.03 -13.05
CA MET A 117 21.86 1.64 -12.58
C MET A 117 22.36 0.67 -13.66
N GLY A 118 22.03 0.88 -14.93
CA GLY A 118 22.60 0.11 -16.04
C GLY A 118 24.13 0.21 -16.12
N LYS A 119 24.72 1.37 -15.78
CA LYS A 119 26.19 1.49 -15.68
C LYS A 119 26.77 0.73 -14.49
N LEU A 120 26.04 0.59 -13.39
CA LEU A 120 26.48 -0.25 -12.27
C LEU A 120 26.42 -1.73 -12.62
N GLU A 121 25.37 -2.16 -13.32
CA GLU A 121 25.22 -3.53 -13.80
C GLU A 121 26.32 -3.93 -14.79
N GLU A 122 26.71 -3.02 -15.70
CA GLU A 122 27.88 -3.20 -16.59
C GLU A 122 29.19 -3.42 -15.80
N GLN A 123 29.29 -2.93 -14.56
CA GLN A 123 30.44 -3.16 -13.65
C GLN A 123 30.23 -4.37 -12.72
N GLY A 124 29.15 -5.12 -12.88
CA GLY A 124 28.82 -6.30 -12.08
C GLY A 124 28.24 -5.97 -10.70
N PHE A 125 27.57 -4.83 -10.54
CA PHE A 125 26.82 -4.49 -9.34
C PHE A 125 25.32 -4.48 -9.62
N TYR A 126 24.57 -5.31 -8.91
CA TYR A 126 23.16 -5.54 -9.16
C TYR A 126 22.31 -5.09 -7.97
N LEU A 127 21.18 -4.47 -8.28
CA LEU A 127 20.15 -4.18 -7.30
C LEU A 127 19.39 -5.48 -7.00
N ASN A 128 19.36 -5.88 -5.73
CA ASN A 128 18.68 -7.11 -5.31
C ASN A 128 17.59 -6.87 -4.27
N MET A 129 17.58 -5.69 -3.65
CA MET A 129 16.62 -5.35 -2.62
C MET A 129 16.23 -3.87 -2.68
N VAL A 130 14.94 -3.57 -2.54
CA VAL A 130 14.40 -2.22 -2.38
C VAL A 130 13.47 -2.20 -1.17
N LEU A 131 13.78 -1.36 -0.19
CA LEU A 131 13.04 -1.27 1.05
C LEU A 131 12.44 0.14 1.21
N ASN A 132 11.12 0.22 1.27
CA ASN A 132 10.42 1.45 1.62
C ASN A 132 10.64 1.73 3.10
N ILE A 133 11.04 2.96 3.44
CA ILE A 133 11.32 3.36 4.81
C ILE A 133 10.10 4.09 5.36
N PRO A 134 9.72 3.91 6.64
CA PRO A 134 8.66 4.71 7.26
C PRO A 134 8.89 6.22 7.10
N GLU A 135 7.79 6.95 6.98
CA GLU A 135 7.82 8.39 6.81
C GLU A 135 8.52 9.11 7.97
N GLY A 136 9.01 10.31 7.67
CA GLY A 136 9.51 11.21 8.70
C GLY A 136 10.91 10.90 9.23
N ILE A 137 11.70 10.06 8.54
CA ILE A 137 13.08 9.73 8.95
C ILE A 137 13.97 10.97 9.20
N TYR A 138 13.71 12.08 8.50
CA TYR A 138 14.45 13.34 8.64
C TYR A 138 13.66 14.48 9.28
N ILE A 139 12.46 14.25 9.82
CA ILE A 139 11.71 15.28 10.54
C ILE A 139 12.45 15.68 11.84
N PRO A 140 12.51 16.99 12.18
CA PRO A 140 11.84 18.13 11.53
C PRO A 140 12.65 18.79 10.40
N HIS A 141 13.82 18.26 10.04
CA HIS A 141 14.72 18.88 9.06
C HIS A 141 14.25 18.75 7.61
N SER A 142 13.53 17.68 7.27
CA SER A 142 12.97 17.47 5.94
C SER A 142 11.79 16.49 5.98
N ALA A 143 10.79 16.72 5.12
CA ALA A 143 9.68 15.79 4.85
C ALA A 143 10.04 14.74 3.79
N PHE A 144 11.28 14.73 3.30
CA PHE A 144 11.75 13.78 2.29
C PHE A 144 11.77 12.33 2.82
N THR A 145 11.17 11.43 2.04
CA THR A 145 11.12 9.99 2.29
C THR A 145 12.11 9.26 1.37
N PRO A 146 13.30 8.90 1.87
CA PRO A 146 14.26 8.08 1.12
C PRO A 146 13.83 6.62 1.05
N ILE A 147 14.51 5.88 0.19
CA ILE A 147 14.41 4.42 0.05
C ILE A 147 15.74 3.81 0.49
N LEU A 148 15.70 2.62 1.08
CA LEU A 148 16.90 1.84 1.36
C LEU A 148 17.06 0.80 0.25
N ILE A 149 18.18 0.82 -0.46
CA ILE A 149 18.49 -0.18 -1.49
C ILE A 149 19.58 -1.12 -1.02
N GLY A 150 19.46 -2.39 -1.39
CA GLY A 150 20.47 -3.43 -1.19
C GLY A 150 21.05 -3.89 -2.52
N MET A 151 22.37 -3.76 -2.65
CA MET A 151 23.12 -4.09 -3.86
C MET A 151 24.23 -5.10 -3.57
N SER A 152 24.51 -5.99 -4.50
CA SER A 152 25.63 -6.93 -4.39
C SER A 152 26.23 -7.26 -5.75
N ARG A 153 27.30 -8.06 -5.77
CA ARG A 153 27.93 -8.54 -7.01
C ARG A 153 27.22 -9.75 -7.63
N LYS A 154 26.28 -10.35 -6.91
CA LYS A 154 25.45 -11.46 -7.39
C LYS A 154 24.17 -10.90 -8.00
N ASN A 155 23.83 -11.32 -9.22
CA ASN A 155 22.54 -10.98 -9.82
C ASN A 155 21.48 -12.00 -9.40
N SER A 156 20.49 -11.58 -8.62
CA SER A 156 19.31 -12.41 -8.33
C SER A 156 18.38 -12.47 -9.55
N GLU A 157 17.59 -13.52 -9.73
CA GLU A 157 16.61 -13.57 -10.84
C GLU A 157 15.47 -12.56 -10.64
N LYS A 158 14.97 -12.50 -9.40
CA LYS A 158 13.91 -11.59 -8.96
C LYS A 158 14.47 -10.46 -8.10
N LEU A 159 13.68 -9.41 -7.91
CA LEU A 159 13.95 -8.31 -6.99
C LEU A 159 13.21 -8.53 -5.67
N PHE A 160 13.88 -8.38 -4.53
CA PHE A 160 13.20 -8.40 -3.23
C PHE A 160 12.71 -7.00 -2.85
N ILE A 161 11.44 -6.86 -2.46
CA ILE A 161 10.86 -5.60 -2.01
C ILE A 161 10.20 -5.75 -0.65
N ALA A 162 10.30 -4.75 0.22
CA ALA A 162 9.55 -4.72 1.47
C ALA A 162 9.26 -3.28 1.97
N GLU A 163 8.25 -3.11 2.82
CA GLU A 163 7.99 -1.88 3.57
C GLU A 163 8.47 -2.06 5.01
N LEU A 164 9.59 -1.44 5.36
CA LEU A 164 10.13 -1.54 6.71
C LEU A 164 9.18 -0.89 7.72
N ASN A 165 9.14 -1.45 8.91
CA ASN A 165 8.53 -0.85 10.09
C ASN A 165 9.41 -1.14 11.33
N SER A 166 8.97 -0.71 12.52
CA SER A 166 9.78 -0.88 13.73
C SER A 166 10.02 -2.33 14.17
N MET A 167 9.34 -3.31 13.58
CA MET A 167 9.25 -4.68 14.11
C MET A 167 9.61 -5.76 13.11
N ASN A 168 9.37 -5.54 11.82
CA ASN A 168 9.55 -6.55 10.77
C ASN A 168 10.99 -6.82 10.31
N ALA A 169 11.99 -6.24 10.98
CA ALA A 169 13.39 -6.37 10.60
C ALA A 169 13.84 -7.85 10.54
N GLU A 170 13.33 -8.71 11.41
CA GLU A 170 13.70 -10.14 11.44
C GLU A 170 13.11 -10.90 10.25
N ASP A 171 11.82 -10.74 9.99
CA ASP A 171 11.12 -11.43 8.90
C ASP A 171 11.65 -11.02 7.53
N VAL A 172 11.85 -9.72 7.30
CA VAL A 172 12.44 -9.19 6.05
C VAL A 172 13.82 -9.78 5.80
N ASN A 173 14.65 -9.91 6.85
CA ASN A 173 15.97 -10.52 6.73
C ASN A 173 15.89 -12.02 6.44
N TYR A 174 15.02 -12.73 7.17
CA TYR A 174 14.83 -14.17 7.00
C TYR A 174 14.35 -14.51 5.59
N ASN A 175 13.33 -13.82 5.11
CA ASN A 175 12.70 -14.04 3.80
C ASN A 175 13.60 -13.67 2.63
N PHE A 176 14.41 -12.62 2.78
CA PHE A 176 15.45 -12.33 1.80
C PHE A 176 16.48 -13.46 1.71
N SER A 177 16.95 -13.99 2.84
CA SER A 177 17.97 -15.05 2.86
C SER A 177 17.46 -16.41 2.40
N HIS A 178 16.16 -16.71 2.61
CA HIS A 178 15.55 -18.00 2.25
C HIS A 178 14.75 -17.99 0.94
N GLN A 179 14.70 -16.84 0.26
CA GLN A 179 13.87 -16.67 -0.94
C GLN A 179 12.39 -16.98 -0.71
N SER A 180 11.87 -16.54 0.44
CA SER A 180 10.48 -16.72 0.86
C SER A 180 9.79 -15.35 1.03
N GLY A 181 8.55 -15.38 1.52
CA GLY A 181 7.75 -14.22 1.84
C GLY A 181 6.75 -13.86 0.74
N ASP A 182 5.53 -13.57 1.16
CA ASP A 182 4.35 -13.48 0.27
C ASP A 182 3.67 -12.10 0.31
N ASN A 183 4.16 -11.18 1.15
CA ASN A 183 3.60 -9.84 1.30
C ASN A 183 4.69 -8.76 1.45
N LEU A 184 4.29 -7.50 1.34
CA LEU A 184 5.22 -6.37 1.40
C LEU A 184 5.86 -6.17 2.78
N ASP A 185 5.28 -6.66 3.87
CA ASP A 185 5.87 -6.39 5.17
C ASP A 185 6.97 -7.36 5.56
N GLU A 186 6.71 -8.65 5.37
CA GLU A 186 7.74 -9.68 5.55
C GLU A 186 8.73 -9.70 4.38
N GLY A 187 8.40 -8.99 3.30
CA GLY A 187 9.15 -8.87 2.07
C GLY A 187 8.81 -9.95 1.05
N ILE A 188 8.79 -9.57 -0.23
CA ILE A 188 8.33 -10.42 -1.33
C ILE A 188 9.29 -10.32 -2.53
N TRP A 189 9.42 -11.42 -3.25
CA TRP A 189 10.19 -11.50 -4.50
C TRP A 189 9.32 -11.21 -5.73
N VAL A 190 9.60 -10.08 -6.39
CA VAL A 190 8.86 -9.60 -7.57
C VAL A 190 9.73 -9.67 -8.84
N HIS A 191 9.09 -9.56 -10.00
CA HIS A 191 9.81 -9.36 -11.26
C HIS A 191 10.61 -8.05 -11.23
N ARG A 192 11.74 -8.04 -11.95
CA ARG A 192 12.69 -6.92 -11.97
C ARG A 192 12.16 -5.67 -12.70
N ASP A 193 11.00 -5.74 -13.34
CA ASP A 193 10.28 -4.62 -13.94
C ASP A 193 9.46 -3.79 -12.91
N PHE A 194 9.68 -4.04 -11.61
CA PHE A 194 9.13 -3.25 -10.51
C PHE A 194 9.33 -1.74 -10.73
N LYS A 195 8.21 -1.01 -10.88
CA LYS A 195 8.22 0.44 -11.09
C LYS A 195 8.26 1.24 -9.79
N SER A 196 7.39 0.94 -8.84
CA SER A 196 7.34 1.58 -7.51
C SER A 196 6.38 0.84 -6.58
N PHE A 197 6.48 1.07 -5.27
CA PHE A 197 5.55 0.52 -4.27
C PHE A 197 4.10 0.96 -4.54
N LYS A 198 3.90 2.22 -4.96
CA LYS A 198 2.58 2.75 -5.31
C LYS A 198 1.98 1.99 -6.49
N ASN A 199 2.75 1.80 -7.56
CA ASN A 199 2.30 1.06 -8.73
C ASN A 199 2.03 -0.42 -8.41
N TYR A 200 2.89 -1.05 -7.60
CA TYR A 200 2.69 -2.43 -7.14
C TYR A 200 1.37 -2.60 -6.38
N LYS A 201 1.06 -1.70 -5.42
CA LYS A 201 -0.19 -1.73 -4.66
C LYS A 201 -1.42 -1.57 -5.55
N ILE A 202 -1.35 -0.68 -6.55
CA ILE A 202 -2.45 -0.48 -7.52
C ILE A 202 -2.69 -1.75 -8.35
N LEU A 203 -1.63 -2.36 -8.89
CA LEU A 203 -1.75 -3.62 -9.63
C LEU A 203 -2.30 -4.75 -8.76
N SER A 204 -1.94 -4.78 -7.47
CA SER A 204 -2.52 -5.73 -6.52
C SER A 204 -4.03 -5.50 -6.37
N GLN A 205 -4.48 -4.25 -6.22
CA GLN A 205 -5.91 -3.94 -6.13
C GLN A 205 -6.69 -4.29 -7.41
N ILE A 206 -6.09 -4.07 -8.58
CA ILE A 206 -6.66 -4.48 -9.88
C ILE A 206 -6.85 -6.01 -9.93
N ARG A 207 -5.85 -6.78 -9.51
CA ARG A 207 -5.95 -8.25 -9.44
C ARG A 207 -6.98 -8.73 -8.42
N ASN A 208 -7.06 -8.06 -7.27
CA ASN A 208 -8.06 -8.37 -6.25
C ASN A 208 -9.48 -8.02 -6.71
N LEU A 209 -9.67 -7.00 -7.55
CA LEU A 209 -10.97 -6.71 -8.16
C LEU A 209 -11.41 -7.85 -9.09
N LYS A 210 -10.48 -8.41 -9.87
CA LYS A 210 -10.74 -9.58 -10.71
C LYS A 210 -11.05 -10.85 -9.92
N SER A 211 -10.50 -11.02 -8.71
CA SER A 211 -10.85 -12.16 -7.85
C SER A 211 -12.26 -12.01 -7.26
N GLN A 212 -12.74 -10.79 -7.05
CA GLN A 212 -14.11 -10.49 -6.62
C GLN A 212 -15.12 -10.67 -7.75
N TYR A 213 -14.80 -10.17 -8.94
CA TYR A 213 -15.69 -10.15 -10.11
C TYR A 213 -14.96 -10.74 -11.31
N LYS A 214 -15.39 -11.93 -11.75
CA LYS A 214 -14.74 -12.69 -12.82
C LYS A 214 -14.87 -12.04 -14.20
N GLU A 215 -15.82 -11.14 -14.33
CA GLU A 215 -16.15 -10.38 -15.54
C GLU A 215 -15.13 -9.28 -15.83
N TYR A 216 -14.30 -8.91 -14.83
CA TYR A 216 -13.28 -7.88 -14.98
C TYR A 216 -11.97 -8.45 -15.54
N GLU A 217 -11.45 -7.79 -16.57
CA GLU A 217 -10.16 -8.10 -17.16
C GLU A 217 -9.17 -6.93 -17.03
N GLU A 218 -7.89 -7.26 -16.87
CA GLU A 218 -6.80 -6.29 -16.76
C GLU A 218 -6.35 -5.90 -18.16
N TYR A 219 -6.42 -4.61 -18.47
CA TYR A 219 -5.94 -4.05 -19.72
C TYR A 219 -4.85 -3.01 -19.47
N LYS A 220 -3.82 -3.03 -20.31
CA LYS A 220 -2.91 -1.92 -20.41
C LYS A 220 -3.60 -0.79 -21.17
N PHE A 221 -3.42 0.46 -20.73
CA PHE A 221 -4.12 1.59 -21.32
C PHE A 221 -3.82 1.76 -22.83
N SER A 222 -2.64 1.34 -23.28
CA SER A 222 -2.27 1.30 -24.70
C SER A 222 -3.10 0.33 -25.55
N GLU A 223 -3.74 -0.67 -24.94
CA GLU A 223 -4.57 -1.67 -25.64
C GLU A 223 -5.98 -1.14 -25.91
N ILE A 224 -6.44 -0.20 -25.07
CA ILE A 224 -7.77 0.41 -25.18
C ILE A 224 -7.73 1.78 -25.85
N ALA A 225 -6.59 2.48 -25.87
CA ALA A 225 -6.44 3.77 -26.50
C ALA A 225 -6.05 3.65 -27.99
N LEU A 226 -6.96 4.02 -28.89
CA LEU A 226 -6.72 4.05 -30.34
C LEU A 226 -5.90 5.26 -30.78
N GLU A 227 -6.18 6.43 -30.20
CA GLU A 227 -5.57 7.70 -30.56
C GLU A 227 -5.46 8.60 -29.33
N ILE A 228 -4.41 9.44 -29.26
CA ILE A 228 -4.22 10.44 -28.21
C ILE A 228 -3.90 11.78 -28.84
N ASN A 229 -4.75 12.77 -28.58
CA ASN A 229 -4.67 14.12 -29.14
C ASN A 229 -4.40 15.18 -28.08
N THR A 230 -3.85 16.29 -28.54
CA THR A 230 -3.65 17.51 -27.76
C THR A 230 -4.05 18.71 -28.61
N THR A 231 -4.63 19.73 -27.99
CA THR A 231 -5.02 20.99 -28.65
C THR A 231 -4.46 22.18 -27.88
N GLU A 232 -4.42 23.36 -28.50
CA GLU A 232 -4.22 24.65 -27.80
C GLU A 232 -5.56 25.33 -27.49
N ASP A 233 -6.58 25.11 -28.33
CA ASP A 233 -7.90 25.76 -28.26
C ASP A 233 -8.98 24.76 -27.83
N LEU A 234 -9.83 24.27 -28.73
CA LEU A 234 -10.85 23.27 -28.45
C LEU A 234 -10.49 21.93 -29.12
N PHE A 235 -11.01 20.83 -28.58
CA PHE A 235 -10.89 19.52 -29.23
C PHE A 235 -12.00 19.36 -30.26
N GLU A 236 -11.67 18.72 -31.38
CA GLU A 236 -12.67 18.17 -32.29
C GLU A 236 -13.47 17.09 -31.55
N GLU A 237 -14.80 17.12 -31.69
CA GLU A 237 -15.66 16.08 -31.13
C GLU A 237 -15.39 14.76 -31.83
N LYS A 238 -15.04 13.74 -31.03
CA LYS A 238 -14.81 12.38 -31.48
C LYS A 238 -15.62 11.44 -30.61
N ASP A 239 -16.24 10.46 -31.25
CA ASP A 239 -17.03 9.44 -30.55
C ASP A 239 -16.15 8.60 -29.63
N ASN A 240 -16.73 8.14 -28.52
CA ASN A 240 -16.08 7.28 -27.53
C ASN A 240 -14.72 7.82 -27.04
N ALA A 241 -14.69 9.12 -26.69
CA ALA A 241 -13.49 9.79 -26.22
C ALA A 241 -13.61 10.24 -24.76
N ILE A 242 -12.50 10.17 -24.03
CA ILE A 242 -12.36 10.75 -22.68
C ILE A 242 -11.24 11.79 -22.65
N PHE A 243 -11.29 12.66 -21.66
CA PHE A 243 -10.31 13.74 -21.49
C PHE A 243 -9.58 13.60 -20.16
N ILE A 244 -8.32 13.20 -20.23
CA ILE A 244 -7.46 13.00 -19.05
C ILE A 244 -6.62 14.27 -18.82
N PRO A 245 -6.67 14.90 -17.64
CA PRO A 245 -5.88 16.09 -17.35
C PRO A 245 -4.38 15.78 -17.29
N LYS A 246 -3.57 16.66 -17.88
CA LYS A 246 -2.11 16.62 -17.92
C LYS A 246 -1.48 16.98 -16.57
N PHE A 247 -2.19 17.69 -15.70
CA PHE A 247 -1.67 18.19 -14.43
C PHE A 247 -2.76 18.13 -13.36
N GLY A 248 -2.35 18.00 -12.10
CA GLY A 248 -3.21 18.14 -10.93
C GLY A 248 -4.21 17.01 -10.72
N SER A 249 -4.95 17.13 -9.61
CA SER A 249 -6.01 16.22 -9.17
C SER A 249 -7.38 16.53 -9.80
N SER A 250 -7.41 17.25 -10.93
CA SER A 250 -8.66 17.50 -11.64
C SER A 250 -9.21 16.17 -12.17
N ASP A 251 -10.53 16.06 -12.19
CA ASP A 251 -11.20 14.85 -12.67
C ASP A 251 -11.09 14.69 -14.19
N VAL A 252 -11.23 13.44 -14.62
CA VAL A 252 -11.43 13.10 -16.03
C VAL A 252 -12.72 13.77 -16.50
N ALA A 253 -12.77 14.24 -17.74
CA ALA A 253 -14.00 14.74 -18.35
C ALA A 253 -14.48 13.80 -19.45
N SER A 254 -15.80 13.68 -19.60
CA SER A 254 -16.46 12.88 -20.65
C SER A 254 -16.79 13.70 -21.90
N ASN A 255 -16.80 15.03 -21.81
CA ASN A 255 -17.08 15.93 -22.95
C ASN A 255 -16.41 17.30 -22.78
N ASN A 256 -16.42 18.09 -23.87
CA ASN A 256 -15.82 19.42 -23.91
C ASN A 256 -16.47 20.45 -22.96
N SER A 257 -17.75 20.27 -22.60
CA SER A 257 -18.47 21.13 -21.64
C SER A 257 -18.12 20.84 -20.18
N GLY A 258 -17.55 19.67 -19.88
CA GLY A 258 -17.18 19.23 -18.53
C GLY A 258 -15.79 19.67 -18.07
N PHE A 259 -15.10 20.55 -18.81
CA PHE A 259 -13.74 20.94 -18.49
C PHE A 259 -13.63 21.94 -17.34
N ILE A 260 -12.95 21.53 -16.27
CA ILE A 260 -12.53 22.43 -15.18
C ILE A 260 -11.32 23.27 -15.61
N LEU A 261 -10.33 22.65 -16.26
CA LEU A 261 -9.12 23.31 -16.78
C LEU A 261 -9.29 23.77 -18.24
N LYS A 262 -8.37 24.61 -18.73
CA LYS A 262 -8.33 24.96 -20.17
C LYS A 262 -8.05 23.70 -21.01
N PRO A 263 -8.63 23.54 -22.21
CA PRO A 263 -8.54 22.30 -22.99
C PRO A 263 -7.10 21.85 -23.29
N LYS A 264 -6.16 22.78 -23.47
CA LYS A 264 -4.73 22.47 -23.66
C LYS A 264 -4.08 21.68 -22.52
N HIS A 265 -4.71 21.66 -21.35
CA HIS A 265 -4.28 20.89 -20.19
C HIS A 265 -4.89 19.48 -20.14
N TYR A 266 -5.56 19.00 -21.20
CA TYR A 266 -6.04 17.63 -21.31
C TYR A 266 -5.38 16.88 -22.47
N PHE A 267 -5.36 15.55 -22.34
CA PHE A 267 -5.26 14.62 -23.45
C PHE A 267 -6.66 14.17 -23.83
N GLN A 268 -7.03 14.29 -25.10
CA GLN A 268 -8.20 13.60 -25.63
C GLN A 268 -7.76 12.20 -26.03
N ILE A 269 -8.42 11.18 -25.51
CA ILE A 269 -8.11 9.78 -25.79
C ILE A 269 -9.33 9.13 -26.41
N ILE A 270 -9.16 8.64 -27.63
CA ILE A 270 -10.18 7.90 -28.36
C ILE A 270 -10.04 6.43 -28.01
N LEU A 271 -11.13 5.84 -27.52
CA LEU A 271 -11.13 4.51 -26.96
C LEU A 271 -11.64 3.47 -27.96
N ASN A 272 -11.11 2.26 -27.85
CA ASN A 272 -11.59 1.11 -28.61
C ASN A 272 -12.97 0.69 -28.11
N SER A 273 -14.01 1.03 -28.88
CA SER A 273 -15.42 0.77 -28.54
C SER A 273 -15.77 -0.72 -28.44
N ASN A 274 -14.90 -1.62 -28.91
CA ASN A 274 -15.07 -3.06 -28.72
C ASN A 274 -14.64 -3.55 -27.33
N ILE A 275 -13.91 -2.72 -26.58
CA ILE A 275 -13.37 -3.07 -25.27
C ILE A 275 -14.02 -2.19 -24.19
N VAL A 276 -14.10 -0.88 -24.42
CA VAL A 276 -14.50 0.07 -23.38
C VAL A 276 -15.35 1.21 -23.91
N ASP A 277 -16.38 1.52 -23.13
CA ASP A 277 -17.25 2.69 -23.28
C ASP A 277 -16.67 3.89 -22.51
N ALA A 278 -16.70 5.07 -23.13
CA ALA A 278 -16.13 6.30 -22.58
C ALA A 278 -16.86 6.78 -21.32
N GLU A 279 -18.18 6.63 -21.24
CA GLU A 279 -18.97 7.01 -20.07
C GLU A 279 -18.66 6.08 -18.90
N TYR A 280 -18.52 4.79 -19.17
CA TYR A 280 -18.06 3.83 -18.17
C TYR A 280 -16.65 4.18 -17.65
N LEU A 281 -15.69 4.43 -18.54
CA LEU A 281 -14.33 4.71 -18.12
C LEU A 281 -14.24 6.04 -17.34
N TYR A 282 -15.05 7.03 -17.70
CA TYR A 282 -15.24 8.25 -16.91
C TYR A 282 -15.73 7.93 -15.49
N LEU A 283 -16.80 7.13 -15.35
CA LEU A 283 -17.33 6.68 -14.07
C LEU A 283 -16.27 5.91 -13.25
N PHE A 284 -15.54 5.00 -13.88
CA PHE A 284 -14.47 4.24 -13.24
C PHE A 284 -13.39 5.15 -12.63
N PHE A 285 -12.99 6.21 -13.35
CA PHE A 285 -11.99 7.14 -12.84
C PHE A 285 -12.46 8.00 -11.66
N GLN A 286 -13.76 8.06 -11.37
CA GLN A 286 -14.29 8.68 -10.15
C GLN A 286 -14.17 7.78 -8.92
N SER A 287 -13.96 6.47 -9.10
CA SER A 287 -13.74 5.53 -8.01
C SER A 287 -12.40 5.74 -7.30
N GLU A 288 -12.27 5.23 -6.06
CA GLU A 288 -10.99 5.28 -5.31
C GLU A 288 -9.84 4.64 -6.10
N LEU A 289 -10.07 3.48 -6.72
CA LEU A 289 -9.05 2.79 -7.53
C LEU A 289 -8.69 3.59 -8.78
N GLY A 290 -9.69 4.16 -9.47
CA GLY A 290 -9.48 5.02 -10.63
C GLY A 290 -8.61 6.24 -10.30
N GLN A 291 -8.89 6.90 -9.17
CA GLN A 291 -8.10 8.05 -8.68
C GLN A 291 -6.67 7.63 -8.27
N LEU A 292 -6.51 6.45 -7.66
CA LEU A 292 -5.19 5.89 -7.37
C LEU A 292 -4.39 5.66 -8.66
N ILE A 293 -5.01 5.06 -9.70
CA ILE A 293 -4.41 4.86 -11.02
C ILE A 293 -4.01 6.22 -11.63
N MET A 294 -4.92 7.20 -11.64
CA MET A 294 -4.67 8.55 -12.14
C MET A 294 -3.48 9.24 -11.46
N SER A 295 -3.39 9.10 -10.14
CA SER A 295 -2.28 9.65 -9.35
C SER A 295 -0.96 8.89 -9.59
N SER A 296 -1.01 7.66 -10.10
CA SER A 296 0.19 6.88 -10.44
C SER A 296 0.79 7.26 -11.80
N MET A 297 0.00 7.87 -12.68
CA MET A 297 0.45 8.39 -13.99
C MET A 297 1.26 9.69 -13.87
N GLU A 298 1.30 10.30 -12.68
CA GLU A 298 1.97 11.57 -12.45
C GLU A 298 3.49 11.42 -12.29
N SER A 299 4.23 12.34 -12.89
CA SER A 299 5.69 12.43 -12.81
C SER A 299 6.16 13.85 -12.49
N GLY A 300 7.19 13.99 -11.66
CA GLY A 300 7.84 15.26 -11.30
C GLY A 300 7.61 15.72 -9.86
N ASN A 301 8.57 16.47 -9.29
CA ASN A 301 8.62 16.76 -7.84
C ASN A 301 7.96 18.09 -7.41
N MET A 302 7.87 19.11 -8.28
CA MET A 302 7.32 20.44 -7.91
C MET A 302 5.90 20.68 -8.44
N ILE A 303 5.59 20.18 -9.65
CA ILE A 303 4.24 20.18 -10.23
C ILE A 303 4.06 18.81 -10.89
N PRO A 304 3.31 17.89 -10.28
CA PRO A 304 3.06 16.57 -10.85
C PRO A 304 2.38 16.70 -12.21
N SER A 305 2.95 16.03 -13.21
CA SER A 305 2.46 16.07 -14.59
C SER A 305 2.35 14.67 -15.18
N ARG A 306 1.26 14.40 -15.87
CA ARG A 306 1.03 13.16 -16.61
C ARG A 306 1.61 13.30 -18.00
N LYS A 307 2.42 12.34 -18.42
CA LYS A 307 2.97 12.27 -19.78
C LYS A 307 2.25 11.19 -20.56
N ARG A 308 2.21 11.34 -21.89
CA ARG A 308 1.58 10.38 -22.80
C ARG A 308 1.99 8.92 -22.52
N ASN A 309 3.28 8.68 -22.34
CA ASN A 309 3.78 7.32 -22.05
C ASN A 309 3.33 6.80 -20.68
N GLU A 310 3.25 7.65 -19.64
CA GLU A 310 2.79 7.19 -18.31
C GLU A 310 1.32 6.77 -18.34
N VAL A 311 0.50 7.48 -19.10
CA VAL A 311 -0.90 7.11 -19.33
C VAL A 311 -0.98 5.77 -20.06
N LEU A 312 -0.30 5.63 -21.19
CA LEU A 312 -0.30 4.40 -22.01
C LEU A 312 0.27 3.16 -21.28
N GLU A 313 1.19 3.36 -20.35
CA GLU A 313 1.85 2.30 -19.58
C GLU A 313 1.13 1.94 -18.27
N SER A 314 0.01 2.61 -17.97
CA SER A 314 -0.85 2.29 -16.84
C SER A 314 -1.79 1.13 -17.14
N TYR A 315 -2.39 0.57 -16.10
CA TYR A 315 -3.34 -0.54 -16.18
C TYR A 315 -4.68 -0.13 -15.60
N VAL A 316 -5.75 -0.67 -16.18
CA VAL A 316 -7.14 -0.48 -15.74
C VAL A 316 -7.86 -1.83 -15.77
N ALA A 317 -8.83 -1.99 -14.87
CA ALA A 317 -9.70 -3.15 -14.83
C ALA A 317 -11.01 -2.80 -15.53
N ILE A 318 -11.39 -3.56 -16.55
CA ILE A 318 -12.56 -3.27 -17.38
C ILE A 318 -13.45 -4.52 -17.48
N PRO A 319 -14.75 -4.43 -17.15
CA PRO A 319 -15.70 -5.53 -17.31
C PRO A 319 -16.18 -5.64 -18.75
N GLU A 320 -16.97 -6.67 -19.05
CA GLU A 320 -17.59 -6.81 -20.38
C GLU A 320 -18.52 -5.62 -20.73
N LEU A 321 -18.66 -5.31 -22.03
CA LEU A 321 -19.44 -4.17 -22.51
C LEU A 321 -20.91 -4.15 -22.05
N SER A 322 -21.53 -5.31 -21.86
CA SER A 322 -22.89 -5.39 -21.32
C SER A 322 -22.98 -4.90 -19.88
N GLU A 323 -21.96 -5.24 -19.07
CA GLU A 323 -21.87 -4.84 -17.67
C GLU A 323 -21.53 -3.35 -17.56
N GLN A 324 -20.63 -2.84 -18.41
CA GLN A 324 -20.33 -1.41 -18.50
C GLN A 324 -21.60 -0.57 -18.72
N LYS A 325 -22.46 -1.00 -19.67
CA LYS A 325 -23.75 -0.34 -19.93
C LYS A 325 -24.68 -0.40 -18.73
N LEU A 326 -24.72 -1.51 -18.01
CA LEU A 326 -25.52 -1.64 -16.79
C LEU A 326 -25.06 -0.65 -15.72
N LEU A 327 -23.74 -0.54 -15.51
CA LEU A 327 -23.14 0.37 -14.53
C LEU A 327 -23.41 1.83 -14.87
N VAL A 328 -23.21 2.23 -16.13
CA VAL A 328 -23.51 3.60 -16.59
C VAL A 328 -24.99 3.94 -16.41
N ASN A 329 -25.90 3.08 -16.87
CA ASN A 329 -27.34 3.29 -16.71
C ASN A 329 -27.77 3.35 -15.24
N THR A 330 -27.11 2.59 -14.37
CA THR A 330 -27.39 2.61 -12.94
C THR A 330 -26.90 3.91 -12.31
N SER A 331 -25.72 4.39 -12.68
CA SER A 331 -25.20 5.70 -12.25
C SER A 331 -26.15 6.83 -12.64
N LEU A 332 -26.65 6.84 -13.88
CA LEU A 332 -27.61 7.85 -14.33
C LEU A 332 -28.89 7.86 -13.49
N LYS A 333 -29.43 6.69 -13.12
CA LYS A 333 -30.59 6.60 -12.23
C LYS A 333 -30.31 7.11 -10.82
N LEU A 334 -29.08 6.97 -10.33
CA LEU A 334 -28.68 7.52 -9.03
C LEU A 334 -28.60 9.06 -9.09
N ASP A 335 -28.13 9.61 -10.21
CA ASP A 335 -28.14 11.06 -10.43
C ASP A 335 -29.58 11.61 -10.51
N GLU A 336 -30.48 10.93 -11.23
CA GLU A 336 -31.92 11.27 -11.26
C GLU A 336 -32.53 11.24 -9.84
N LEU A 337 -32.21 10.22 -9.04
CA LEU A 337 -32.69 10.13 -7.66
C LEU A 337 -32.16 11.29 -6.81
N ARG A 338 -30.90 11.67 -7.00
CA ARG A 338 -30.28 12.80 -6.29
C ARG A 338 -30.99 14.11 -6.62
N GLU A 339 -31.31 14.36 -7.88
CA GLU A 339 -32.07 15.54 -8.29
C GLU A 339 -33.45 15.59 -7.60
N VAL A 340 -34.16 14.45 -7.57
CA VAL A 340 -35.45 14.35 -6.85
C VAL A 340 -35.30 14.62 -5.35
N ILE A 341 -34.23 14.14 -4.71
CA ILE A 341 -33.96 14.39 -3.29
C ILE A 341 -33.66 15.88 -3.04
N ASP A 342 -32.89 16.51 -3.92
CA ASP A 342 -32.56 17.94 -3.83
C ASP A 342 -33.82 18.81 -4.01
N ASP A 343 -34.71 18.46 -4.94
CA ASP A 343 -36.01 19.11 -5.11
C ASP A 343 -36.89 18.97 -3.86
N LEU A 344 -37.00 17.75 -3.32
CA LEU A 344 -37.75 17.49 -2.08
C LEU A 344 -37.21 18.34 -0.91
N LYS A 345 -35.88 18.51 -0.82
CA LYS A 345 -35.25 19.33 0.22
C LYS A 345 -35.65 20.81 0.09
N VAL A 346 -35.74 21.33 -1.14
CA VAL A 346 -36.25 22.69 -1.39
C VAL A 346 -37.72 22.79 -1.00
N GLU A 347 -38.56 21.83 -1.40
CA GLU A 347 -40.00 21.85 -1.09
C GLU A 347 -40.35 21.68 0.39
N LEU A 348 -39.55 20.91 1.14
CA LEU A 348 -39.71 20.74 2.59
C LEU A 348 -39.64 22.08 3.34
N SER A 349 -38.88 23.04 2.84
CA SER A 349 -38.83 24.40 3.41
C SER A 349 -40.16 25.16 3.27
N LEU A 350 -41.03 24.73 2.34
CA LEU A 350 -42.28 25.39 1.98
C LEU A 350 -43.52 24.61 2.46
N ASN A 351 -43.45 23.29 2.66
CA ASN A 351 -44.61 22.43 2.92
C ASN A 351 -44.39 21.39 4.06
N PRO A 352 -44.56 21.76 5.34
CA PRO A 352 -44.27 20.87 6.47
C PRO A 352 -45.32 19.75 6.70
N LYS A 353 -46.45 19.75 5.98
CA LYS A 353 -47.55 18.79 6.23
C LYS A 353 -47.24 17.35 5.84
N ASN A 354 -46.24 17.12 4.98
CA ASN A 354 -45.88 15.79 4.48
C ASN A 354 -44.63 15.20 5.15
N VAL A 355 -44.06 15.88 6.14
CA VAL A 355 -42.76 15.51 6.76
C VAL A 355 -42.75 14.08 7.30
N ASN A 356 -43.83 13.63 7.95
CA ASN A 356 -43.89 12.28 8.53
C ASN A 356 -43.90 11.18 7.46
N VAL A 357 -44.67 11.36 6.38
CA VAL A 357 -44.73 10.40 5.26
C VAL A 357 -43.40 10.35 4.50
N ILE A 358 -42.76 11.52 4.35
CA ILE A 358 -41.44 11.63 3.73
C ILE A 358 -40.41 10.87 4.58
N ASN A 359 -40.38 11.10 5.89
CA ASN A 359 -39.44 10.40 6.80
C ASN A 359 -39.60 8.88 6.74
N GLU A 360 -40.82 8.35 6.78
CA GLU A 360 -41.06 6.89 6.71
C GLU A 360 -40.52 6.28 5.40
N LYS A 361 -40.75 6.94 4.26
CA LYS A 361 -40.21 6.48 2.97
C LYS A 361 -38.69 6.61 2.90
N PHE A 362 -38.14 7.70 3.40
CA PHE A 362 -36.69 7.91 3.45
C PHE A 362 -36.00 6.88 4.33
N ASP A 363 -36.54 6.54 5.50
CA ASP A 363 -35.94 5.53 6.39
C ASP A 363 -35.88 4.16 5.72
N SER A 364 -36.93 3.75 5.00
CA SER A 364 -36.95 2.49 4.24
C SER A 364 -35.89 2.45 3.12
N ILE A 365 -35.79 3.52 2.34
CA ILE A 365 -34.77 3.65 1.28
C ILE A 365 -33.37 3.68 1.89
N LYS A 366 -33.18 4.46 2.96
CA LYS A 366 -31.91 4.64 3.65
C LYS A 366 -31.38 3.32 4.19
N VAL A 367 -32.21 2.52 4.87
CA VAL A 367 -31.78 1.21 5.40
C VAL A 367 -31.31 0.29 4.27
N SER A 368 -32.04 0.25 3.16
CA SER A 368 -31.68 -0.57 2.01
C SER A 368 -30.35 -0.13 1.38
N LEU A 369 -30.18 1.17 1.14
CA LEU A 369 -28.94 1.73 0.58
C LEU A 369 -27.74 1.60 1.53
N GLN A 370 -27.95 1.74 2.84
CA GLN A 370 -26.91 1.54 3.84
C GLN A 370 -26.39 0.10 3.85
N SER A 371 -27.28 -0.88 3.68
CA SER A 371 -26.86 -2.29 3.63
C SER A 371 -25.97 -2.59 2.42
N LEU A 372 -26.35 -2.11 1.22
CA LEU A 372 -25.53 -2.23 0.00
C LEU A 372 -24.20 -1.50 0.16
N SER A 373 -24.23 -0.28 0.71
CA SER A 373 -23.02 0.49 0.97
C SER A 373 -22.05 -0.24 1.90
N LYS A 374 -22.55 -1.05 2.84
CA LYS A 374 -21.69 -1.78 3.78
C LYS A 374 -21.02 -2.99 3.11
N GLU A 375 -21.75 -3.71 2.25
CA GLU A 375 -21.16 -4.76 1.41
C GLU A 375 -20.04 -4.19 0.53
N ASP A 376 -20.30 -3.06 -0.15
CA ASP A 376 -19.30 -2.38 -0.99
C ASP A 376 -18.08 -1.87 -0.20
N GLU A 377 -18.30 -1.38 1.02
CA GLU A 377 -17.23 -0.99 1.94
C GLU A 377 -16.34 -2.20 2.28
N ILE A 378 -16.94 -3.33 2.65
CA ILE A 378 -16.21 -4.56 2.97
C ILE A 378 -15.44 -5.06 1.74
N LEU A 379 -16.07 -5.08 0.57
CA LEU A 379 -15.39 -5.45 -0.68
C LEU A 379 -14.23 -4.49 -0.99
N SER A 380 -14.37 -3.20 -0.69
CA SER A 380 -13.26 -2.24 -0.82
C SER A 380 -12.09 -2.55 0.10
N LEU A 381 -12.36 -2.92 1.36
CA LEU A 381 -11.32 -3.37 2.29
C LEU A 381 -10.64 -4.65 1.78
N ILE A 382 -11.41 -5.61 1.27
CA ILE A 382 -10.89 -6.84 0.67
C ILE A 382 -9.99 -6.52 -0.53
N ARG A 383 -10.38 -5.58 -1.40
CA ARG A 383 -9.57 -5.14 -2.56
C ARG A 383 -8.23 -4.56 -2.13
N LYS A 384 -8.22 -3.74 -1.07
CA LYS A 384 -7.00 -3.13 -0.52
C LYS A 384 -5.99 -4.18 -0.04
N GLY A 385 -6.47 -5.36 0.35
CA GLY A 385 -5.65 -6.45 0.85
C GLY A 385 -5.30 -6.27 2.33
N GLU A 386 -4.64 -7.28 2.90
CA GLU A 386 -4.13 -7.22 4.26
C GLU A 386 -3.08 -6.10 4.42
N GLY A 387 -3.02 -5.52 5.61
CA GLY A 387 -2.03 -4.50 5.94
C GLY A 387 -2.06 -4.06 7.40
N LYS A 388 -1.63 -2.82 7.65
CA LYS A 388 -1.55 -2.22 8.99
C LYS A 388 -2.86 -2.24 9.74
N THR A 389 -3.97 -2.12 9.03
CA THR A 389 -5.31 -1.93 9.61
C THR A 389 -6.32 -2.93 9.05
N ILE A 390 -5.88 -3.94 8.30
CA ILE A 390 -6.74 -4.94 7.69
C ILE A 390 -6.07 -6.30 7.90
N GLU A 391 -6.81 -7.27 8.42
CA GLU A 391 -6.40 -8.67 8.55
C GLU A 391 -7.52 -9.56 8.01
N PHE A 392 -7.16 -10.55 7.21
CA PHE A 392 -8.07 -11.58 6.75
C PHE A 392 -7.86 -12.87 7.51
N LYS A 393 -8.95 -13.60 7.74
CA LYS A 393 -8.92 -14.97 8.21
C LYS A 393 -9.96 -15.76 7.44
N GLU A 394 -9.59 -16.94 6.97
CA GLU A 394 -10.56 -17.77 6.26
C GLU A 394 -11.65 -18.31 7.21
N THR A 395 -11.29 -18.58 8.46
CA THR A 395 -12.19 -19.11 9.51
C THR A 395 -11.80 -18.56 10.87
N PHE A 396 -12.75 -18.48 11.81
CA PHE A 396 -12.53 -18.13 13.20
C PHE A 396 -12.14 -19.35 14.06
N SER A 397 -12.76 -20.52 13.86
CA SER A 397 -12.57 -21.70 14.74
C SER A 397 -12.09 -22.97 14.02
N LYS A 398 -12.44 -23.17 12.76
CA LYS A 398 -12.16 -24.41 12.01
C LYS A 398 -10.76 -24.40 11.44
N ASN A 399 -9.95 -25.36 11.85
CA ASN A 399 -8.69 -25.61 11.15
C ASN A 399 -9.00 -26.32 9.81
N ILE A 400 -8.78 -25.63 8.69
CA ILE A 400 -9.11 -26.11 7.34
C ILE A 400 -8.42 -27.44 7.01
N ARG A 401 -7.21 -27.68 7.52
CA ARG A 401 -6.45 -28.91 7.26
C ARG A 401 -7.02 -30.12 8.00
N THR A 402 -7.57 -29.92 9.20
CA THR A 402 -8.07 -31.01 10.04
C THR A 402 -9.59 -31.13 10.06
N GLY A 403 -10.30 -30.09 9.63
CA GLY A 403 -11.76 -29.98 9.66
C GLY A 403 -12.35 -29.85 11.08
N LYS A 404 -11.51 -29.65 12.11
CA LYS A 404 -11.93 -29.62 13.53
C LYS A 404 -11.83 -28.22 14.11
N LYS A 405 -12.55 -28.00 15.22
CA LYS A 405 -12.36 -26.80 16.05
C LYS A 405 -10.95 -26.78 16.62
N ASP A 406 -10.30 -25.63 16.51
CA ASP A 406 -8.93 -25.43 16.92
C ASP A 406 -8.79 -24.08 17.63
N LYS A 407 -8.34 -24.14 18.88
CA LYS A 407 -8.15 -22.95 19.72
C LYS A 407 -7.02 -22.05 19.21
N GLU A 408 -6.06 -22.59 18.46
CA GLU A 408 -4.99 -21.78 17.89
C GLU A 408 -5.50 -20.91 16.74
N ILE A 409 -6.53 -21.35 16.00
CA ILE A 409 -7.19 -20.54 14.96
C ILE A 409 -7.96 -19.38 15.61
N GLU A 410 -8.70 -19.65 16.69
CA GLU A 410 -9.37 -18.60 17.47
C GLU A 410 -8.36 -17.61 18.06
N LYS A 411 -7.29 -18.13 18.66
CA LYS A 411 -6.19 -17.30 19.19
C LYS A 411 -5.58 -16.42 18.10
N SER A 412 -5.42 -16.94 16.89
CA SER A 412 -4.88 -16.16 15.77
C SER A 412 -5.77 -14.97 15.38
N SER A 413 -7.08 -15.09 15.54
CA SER A 413 -8.03 -13.99 15.30
C SER A 413 -8.02 -12.99 16.46
N LEU A 414 -8.08 -13.50 17.70
CA LEU A 414 -8.13 -12.66 18.90
C LEU A 414 -6.81 -11.90 19.15
N LYS A 415 -5.65 -12.49 18.85
CA LYS A 415 -4.37 -11.77 18.95
C LYS A 415 -4.32 -10.56 18.01
N ASN A 416 -4.92 -10.67 16.81
CA ASN A 416 -4.99 -9.57 15.85
C ASN A 416 -5.85 -8.43 16.39
N ILE A 417 -6.99 -8.73 17.03
CA ILE A 417 -7.83 -7.74 17.72
C ILE A 417 -7.02 -7.01 18.81
N VAL A 418 -6.30 -7.75 19.66
CA VAL A 418 -5.40 -7.14 20.66
C VAL A 418 -4.34 -6.27 19.98
N GLY A 419 -3.76 -6.75 18.88
CA GLY A 419 -2.82 -6.00 18.06
C GLY A 419 -3.38 -4.67 17.55
N PHE A 420 -4.60 -4.66 17.02
CA PHE A 420 -5.28 -3.46 16.55
C PHE A 420 -5.56 -2.48 17.69
N LEU A 421 -6.13 -2.94 18.80
CA LEU A 421 -6.39 -2.13 19.99
C LEU A 421 -5.11 -1.45 20.50
N ASN A 422 -4.00 -2.18 20.53
CA ASN A 422 -2.73 -1.63 21.01
C ASN A 422 -2.03 -0.69 20.02
N SER A 423 -2.47 -0.66 18.76
CA SER A 423 -1.80 0.05 17.67
C SER A 423 -2.64 1.24 17.19
N ASN A 424 -3.00 1.25 15.90
CA ASN A 424 -3.76 2.34 15.24
C ASN A 424 -5.22 1.95 14.96
N GLY A 425 -5.74 0.91 15.63
CA GLY A 425 -7.00 0.27 15.24
C GLY A 425 -6.87 -0.56 13.96
N GLY A 426 -8.01 -1.06 13.48
CA GLY A 426 -8.09 -1.84 12.24
C GLY A 426 -9.32 -2.73 12.18
N THR A 427 -9.43 -3.49 11.10
CA THR A 427 -10.56 -4.35 10.80
C THR A 427 -10.07 -5.78 10.57
N LEU A 428 -10.62 -6.74 11.31
CA LEU A 428 -10.50 -8.16 11.04
C LEU A 428 -11.70 -8.62 10.23
N ILE A 429 -11.46 -9.28 9.09
CA ILE A 429 -12.51 -9.85 8.25
C ILE A 429 -12.33 -11.37 8.21
N VAL A 430 -13.31 -12.09 8.71
CA VAL A 430 -13.33 -13.56 8.75
C VAL A 430 -14.28 -14.12 7.68
N GLY A 431 -13.83 -15.16 6.98
CA GLY A 431 -14.48 -15.74 5.80
C GLY A 431 -13.80 -15.33 4.49
N VAL A 432 -12.57 -14.80 4.55
CA VAL A 432 -11.78 -14.36 3.39
C VAL A 432 -10.43 -15.06 3.41
N SER A 433 -9.98 -15.61 2.29
CA SER A 433 -8.64 -16.23 2.19
C SER A 433 -7.54 -15.17 2.17
N ASP A 434 -6.29 -15.60 2.34
CA ASP A 434 -5.13 -14.70 2.30
C ASP A 434 -4.99 -14.01 0.92
N GLU A 435 -5.52 -14.61 -0.15
CA GLU A 435 -5.60 -14.04 -1.50
C GLU A 435 -6.80 -13.11 -1.73
N GLY A 436 -7.58 -12.81 -0.68
CA GLY A 436 -8.75 -11.93 -0.77
C GLY A 436 -9.99 -12.59 -1.38
N VAL A 437 -10.04 -13.92 -1.46
CA VAL A 437 -11.22 -14.63 -1.99
C VAL A 437 -12.28 -14.77 -0.90
N VAL A 438 -13.50 -14.32 -1.19
CA VAL A 438 -14.66 -14.46 -0.30
C VAL A 438 -15.11 -15.92 -0.25
N LYS A 439 -14.95 -16.57 0.91
CA LYS A 439 -15.32 -17.98 1.15
C LYS A 439 -16.50 -18.14 2.10
N GLY A 440 -16.71 -17.18 2.99
CA GLY A 440 -17.76 -17.22 4.00
C GLY A 440 -17.41 -18.06 5.24
N VAL A 441 -18.17 -17.85 6.32
CA VAL A 441 -18.01 -18.59 7.59
C VAL A 441 -18.92 -19.81 7.70
N ALA A 442 -19.66 -20.17 6.64
CA ALA A 442 -20.66 -21.24 6.68
C ALA A 442 -20.07 -22.59 7.11
N GLU A 443 -18.85 -22.88 6.69
CA GLU A 443 -18.15 -24.10 7.09
C GLU A 443 -17.49 -24.03 8.47
N ASP A 444 -17.47 -22.86 9.11
CA ASP A 444 -16.80 -22.61 10.39
C ASP A 444 -17.71 -22.90 11.60
N PHE A 445 -18.26 -24.12 11.64
CA PHE A 445 -19.22 -24.52 12.68
C PHE A 445 -20.41 -23.57 12.83
N PHE A 446 -20.77 -22.89 11.75
CA PHE A 446 -21.87 -21.94 11.72
C PHE A 446 -23.20 -22.68 11.87
N GLN A 447 -23.96 -22.33 12.91
CA GLN A 447 -25.28 -22.91 13.17
C GLN A 447 -26.40 -21.90 12.97
N SER A 448 -26.15 -20.65 13.33
CA SER A 448 -27.06 -19.50 13.24
C SER A 448 -26.27 -18.23 13.57
N LYS A 449 -26.67 -17.07 13.04
CA LYS A 449 -26.02 -15.79 13.32
C LYS A 449 -25.82 -15.53 14.82
N ASP A 450 -26.88 -15.67 15.62
CA ASP A 450 -26.85 -15.42 17.06
C ASP A 450 -25.84 -16.32 17.81
N ARG A 451 -25.83 -17.62 17.51
CA ARG A 451 -24.90 -18.56 18.15
C ARG A 451 -23.44 -18.30 17.77
N TYR A 452 -23.20 -17.89 16.53
CA TYR A 452 -21.85 -17.59 16.06
C TYR A 452 -21.32 -16.30 16.72
N LEU A 453 -22.13 -15.24 16.76
CA LEU A 453 -21.81 -14.00 17.47
C LEU A 453 -21.65 -14.22 18.98
N LEU A 454 -22.48 -15.07 19.59
CA LEU A 454 -22.34 -15.42 21.00
C LEU A 454 -21.03 -16.18 21.28
N HIS A 455 -20.64 -17.10 20.41
CA HIS A 455 -19.35 -17.81 20.50
C HIS A 455 -18.19 -16.81 20.41
N PHE A 456 -18.20 -15.92 19.42
CA PHE A 456 -17.19 -14.88 19.26
C PHE A 456 -17.12 -13.95 20.49
N LYS A 457 -18.28 -13.45 20.95
CA LYS A 457 -18.39 -12.61 22.16
C LYS A 457 -17.79 -13.28 23.39
N ASN A 458 -18.08 -14.57 23.60
CA ASN A 458 -17.56 -15.32 24.75
C ASN A 458 -16.04 -15.47 24.65
N ALA A 459 -15.52 -15.74 23.45
CA ALA A 459 -14.09 -15.82 23.21
C ALA A 459 -13.40 -14.46 23.50
N LEU A 460 -13.98 -13.36 23.00
CA LEU A 460 -13.50 -12.01 23.23
C LEU A 460 -13.51 -11.64 24.72
N ASN A 461 -14.61 -11.89 25.43
CA ASN A 461 -14.69 -11.65 26.88
C ASN A 461 -13.64 -12.44 27.66
N SER A 462 -13.46 -13.72 27.30
CA SER A 462 -12.58 -14.63 28.03
C SER A 462 -11.09 -14.33 27.83
N LYS A 463 -10.72 -13.68 26.71
CA LYS A 463 -9.32 -13.46 26.33
C LYS A 463 -8.88 -12.01 26.26
N ILE A 464 -9.79 -11.06 26.08
CA ILE A 464 -9.44 -9.63 25.92
C ILE A 464 -9.97 -8.80 27.08
N GLY A 465 -11.16 -9.14 27.59
CA GLY A 465 -11.81 -8.42 28.68
C GLY A 465 -12.92 -7.47 28.19
N SER A 466 -13.93 -7.26 29.04
CA SER A 466 -15.12 -6.47 28.70
C SER A 466 -14.87 -4.96 28.65
N GLU A 467 -13.79 -4.49 29.26
CA GLU A 467 -13.38 -3.09 29.29
C GLU A 467 -13.08 -2.53 27.88
N PHE A 468 -12.71 -3.38 26.93
CA PHE A 468 -12.41 -2.99 25.55
C PHE A 468 -13.64 -3.03 24.62
N TYR A 469 -14.81 -3.49 25.08
CA TYR A 469 -16.02 -3.56 24.24
C TYR A 469 -16.40 -2.23 23.57
N PRO A 470 -16.28 -1.06 24.23
CA PRO A 470 -16.60 0.21 23.57
C PRO A 470 -15.71 0.54 22.36
N LEU A 471 -14.57 -0.16 22.22
CA LEU A 471 -13.61 0.02 21.14
C LEU A 471 -13.73 -1.06 20.06
N ILE A 472 -14.67 -2.01 20.18
CA ILE A 472 -14.80 -3.15 19.28
C ILE A 472 -16.26 -3.26 18.83
N ASP A 473 -16.48 -2.99 17.55
CA ASP A 473 -17.76 -3.23 16.89
C ASP A 473 -17.66 -4.48 15.99
N TYR A 474 -18.68 -5.33 15.97
CA TYR A 474 -18.65 -6.53 15.13
C TYR A 474 -20.04 -7.04 14.77
N ASP A 475 -20.18 -7.50 13.53
CA ASP A 475 -21.42 -8.12 13.04
C ASP A 475 -21.15 -9.08 11.86
N LEU A 476 -22.19 -9.79 11.43
CA LEU A 476 -22.21 -10.70 10.30
C LEU A 476 -22.88 -10.07 9.07
N TYR A 477 -22.09 -9.87 8.03
CA TYR A 477 -22.53 -9.26 6.77
C TYR A 477 -22.66 -10.31 5.67
N ASP A 478 -23.68 -10.16 4.82
CA ASP A 478 -23.79 -10.92 3.57
C ASP A 478 -22.99 -10.17 2.50
N VAL A 479 -22.02 -10.85 1.90
CA VAL A 479 -21.11 -10.31 0.89
C VAL A 479 -20.94 -11.35 -0.21
N LEU A 480 -21.35 -11.01 -1.44
CA LEU A 480 -21.38 -11.94 -2.57
C LEU A 480 -22.11 -13.27 -2.28
N GLY A 481 -23.18 -13.22 -1.47
CA GLY A 481 -23.96 -14.39 -1.05
C GLY A 481 -23.28 -15.25 0.02
N GLN A 482 -22.18 -14.77 0.61
CA GLN A 482 -21.45 -15.45 1.69
C GLN A 482 -21.52 -14.62 2.97
N ILE A 483 -21.65 -15.29 4.12
CA ILE A 483 -21.66 -14.62 5.41
C ILE A 483 -20.22 -14.40 5.89
N LEU A 484 -19.85 -13.15 6.17
CA LEU A 484 -18.56 -12.76 6.74
C LEU A 484 -18.73 -12.20 8.15
N LEU A 485 -17.80 -12.50 9.05
CA LEU A 485 -17.69 -11.79 10.34
C LEU A 485 -16.71 -10.64 10.17
N VAL A 486 -17.18 -9.42 10.42
CA VAL A 486 -16.36 -8.20 10.36
C VAL A 486 -16.24 -7.63 11.77
N VAL A 487 -15.01 -7.34 12.18
CA VAL A 487 -14.68 -6.81 13.52
C VAL A 487 -13.87 -5.54 13.35
N GLU A 488 -14.45 -4.39 13.70
CA GLU A 488 -13.84 -3.08 13.65
C GLU A 488 -13.31 -2.68 15.03
N CYS A 489 -12.02 -2.38 15.12
CA CYS A 489 -11.32 -2.07 16.35
C CYS A 489 -10.79 -0.63 16.33
N GLN A 490 -11.14 0.16 17.33
CA GLN A 490 -10.59 1.49 17.56
C GLN A 490 -9.28 1.41 18.37
N PRO A 491 -8.31 2.33 18.15
CA PRO A 491 -7.11 2.36 18.97
C PRO A 491 -7.44 2.65 20.43
N SER A 492 -6.88 1.87 21.34
CA SER A 492 -7.01 2.03 22.78
C SER A 492 -6.08 3.11 23.34
N GLU A 493 -6.51 3.76 24.41
CA GLU A 493 -5.67 4.63 25.25
C GLU A 493 -4.92 3.84 26.34
N GLU A 494 -5.31 2.59 26.58
CA GLU A 494 -4.73 1.70 27.58
C GLU A 494 -4.21 0.40 26.96
N ALA A 495 -3.21 -0.21 27.59
CA ALA A 495 -2.60 -1.44 27.12
C ALA A 495 -3.56 -2.64 27.25
N CYS A 496 -3.81 -3.32 26.13
CA CYS A 496 -4.63 -4.51 26.04
C CYS A 496 -3.76 -5.78 26.04
N PHE A 497 -4.15 -6.81 26.80
CA PHE A 497 -3.42 -8.07 26.88
C PHE A 497 -4.34 -9.24 26.55
N TYR A 498 -3.85 -10.17 25.75
CA TYR A 498 -4.49 -11.46 25.54
C TYR A 498 -4.27 -12.36 26.76
N ASP A 499 -5.37 -12.87 27.33
CA ASP A 499 -5.39 -13.74 28.50
C ASP A 499 -4.68 -13.15 29.74
N ASN A 500 -4.69 -11.81 29.84
CA ASN A 500 -3.96 -11.03 30.87
C ASN A 500 -2.44 -11.29 30.91
N GLN A 501 -1.85 -11.83 29.85
CA GLN A 501 -0.45 -12.25 29.82
C GLN A 501 0.29 -11.75 28.58
N ASP A 502 -0.27 -12.00 27.40
CA ASP A 502 0.43 -11.79 26.15
C ASP A 502 0.07 -10.42 25.57
N PHE A 503 1.08 -9.59 25.30
CA PHE A 503 0.90 -8.31 24.64
C PHE A 503 1.20 -8.42 23.16
N TYR A 504 0.21 -8.13 22.33
CA TYR A 504 0.33 -8.15 20.87
C TYR A 504 0.21 -6.75 20.29
N ILE A 505 0.97 -6.46 19.23
CA ILE A 505 0.85 -5.25 18.43
C ILE A 505 0.70 -5.61 16.96
N ARG A 506 -0.01 -4.78 16.21
CA ARG A 506 -0.14 -4.91 14.77
C ARG A 506 1.01 -4.20 14.08
N THR A 507 1.72 -4.93 13.24
CA THR A 507 2.99 -4.52 12.63
C THR A 507 2.99 -4.71 11.13
N ASN A 508 1.85 -4.50 10.43
CA ASN A 508 1.69 -4.57 8.95
C ASN A 508 2.14 -5.90 8.31
N PRO A 509 1.36 -6.58 7.48
CA PRO A 509 0.18 -7.24 8.02
C PRO A 509 0.48 -8.33 9.10
N ALA A 510 1.57 -8.29 9.86
CA ALA A 510 1.83 -9.23 10.94
C ALA A 510 1.26 -8.73 12.29
N THR A 511 1.08 -9.66 13.23
CA THR A 511 0.79 -9.35 14.64
C THR A 511 1.83 -10.00 15.53
N ASP A 512 2.67 -9.15 16.10
CA ASP A 512 3.84 -9.55 16.87
C ASP A 512 3.55 -9.54 18.36
N LYS A 513 4.09 -10.54 19.06
CA LYS A 513 4.12 -10.55 20.52
C LYS A 513 5.31 -9.72 21.01
N LEU A 514 5.06 -8.74 21.87
CA LEU A 514 6.13 -8.02 22.57
C LEU A 514 6.37 -8.58 23.96
N GLU A 515 7.64 -8.76 24.31
CA GLU A 515 8.05 -9.22 25.62
C GLU A 515 9.25 -8.40 26.13
N GLY A 516 9.45 -8.43 27.45
CA GLY A 516 10.63 -7.87 28.11
C GLY A 516 10.84 -6.37 27.83
N PRO A 517 12.09 -5.93 27.56
CA PRO A 517 12.40 -4.52 27.35
C PRO A 517 11.63 -3.85 26.19
N LYS A 518 11.40 -4.58 25.08
CA LYS A 518 10.66 -4.06 23.91
C LYS A 518 9.23 -3.68 24.27
N LEU A 519 8.56 -4.52 25.08
CA LEU A 519 7.22 -4.26 25.60
C LEU A 519 7.19 -3.00 26.47
N ILE A 520 8.14 -2.89 27.41
CA ILE A 520 8.22 -1.75 28.33
C ILE A 520 8.44 -0.45 27.57
N GLU A 521 9.35 -0.45 26.58
CA GLU A 521 9.60 0.72 25.73
C GLU A 521 8.36 1.12 24.94
N TYR A 522 7.68 0.15 24.32
CA TYR A 522 6.47 0.40 23.55
C TYR A 522 5.36 1.02 24.41
N ILE A 523 5.05 0.41 25.56
CA ILE A 523 3.99 0.91 26.47
C ILE A 523 4.30 2.33 26.92
N ASN A 524 5.54 2.61 27.33
CA ASN A 524 5.96 3.95 27.75
C ASN A 524 5.85 4.98 26.64
N ARG A 525 6.00 4.58 25.38
CA ARG A 525 5.88 5.47 24.22
C ARG A 525 4.43 5.70 23.80
N ARG A 526 3.58 4.65 23.84
CA ARG A 526 2.24 4.65 23.24
C ARG A 526 1.12 5.06 24.20
N PHE A 527 1.20 4.68 25.48
CA PHE A 527 0.09 4.84 26.44
C PHE A 527 0.41 5.79 27.60
N LYS A 528 1.66 6.26 27.70
CA LYS A 528 2.04 7.16 28.79
C LYS A 528 1.41 8.52 28.55
N LYS A 529 0.39 8.86 29.35
CA LYS A 529 -0.23 10.19 29.39
C LYS A 529 0.86 11.24 29.65
N LYS A 530 0.87 12.29 28.82
CA LYS A 530 1.68 13.49 29.06
C LYS A 530 1.23 14.22 30.32
#